data_AF-A0A8K0MW20-F1
#
_entry.id   AF-A0A8K0MW20-F1
#
_cell.length_a   1.000
_cell.length_b   1.000
_cell.length_c   1.000
_cell.angle_alpha   90.00
_cell.angle_beta   90.00
_cell.angle_gamma   90.00
#
_symmetry.space_group_name_H-M   'P 1'
#
loop_
_entity.id
_entity.type
_entity.pdbx_description
1 polymer ?
#
loop_
_entity_poly.entity_id
_entity_poly.type
_entity_poly.pdbx_seq_one_letter_code
_entity_poly.pdbx_strand_id
1 'polypeptide(L)'
;MGVLAGSIPWFTMMIVHKRSKLLQNIDDTLGVFHTHAVAGFVGGLSTGLFAEPTLCSLFLPVTNSRGGFYGNPGGVQFLKQIVGALFIAGWNIAVTTIICLAIKSVIPLRMPEEQLIIGDDAVHGEEAYALWGDGEKYDSTRHGGWYSDDTQHRQAPSGVTLDV
;
A
#
# COMPACT_ATOMS: atom_id res chain seq x y z
N MET A 1 10.07 10.80 16.83
CA MET A 1 9.88 10.33 15.43
C MET A 1 9.23 8.97 15.35
N GLY A 2 9.88 7.91 15.83
CA GLY A 2 9.41 6.52 15.64
C GLY A 2 7.99 6.26 16.14
N VAL A 3 7.63 6.76 17.33
CA VAL A 3 6.26 6.62 17.87
C VAL A 3 5.22 7.24 16.94
N LEU A 4 5.47 8.45 16.41
CA LEU A 4 4.55 9.12 15.48
C LEU A 4 4.47 8.39 14.14
N ALA A 5 5.62 7.96 13.61
CA ALA A 5 5.71 7.24 12.34
C ALA A 5 5.14 5.82 12.40
N GLY A 6 5.01 5.23 13.59
CA GLY A 6 4.30 3.96 13.77
C GLY A 6 2.81 4.15 14.02
N SER A 7 2.44 5.04 14.95
CA SER A 7 1.04 5.17 15.40
C SER A 7 0.13 5.86 14.39
N ILE A 8 0.62 6.89 13.68
CA ILE A 8 -0.21 7.65 12.74
C ILE A 8 -0.53 6.81 11.50
N PRO A 9 0.44 6.20 10.79
CA PRO A 9 0.13 5.32 9.65
C PRO A 9 -0.75 4.13 10.03
N TRP A 10 -0.52 3.53 11.20
CA TRP A 10 -1.40 2.47 11.70
C TRP A 10 -2.84 2.96 11.89
N PHE A 11 -3.00 4.13 12.52
CA PHE A 11 -4.32 4.74 12.71
C PHE A 11 -5.00 5.07 11.37
N THR A 12 -4.28 5.66 10.41
CA THR A 12 -4.85 6.00 9.10
C THR A 12 -5.24 4.75 8.32
N MET A 13 -4.42 3.70 8.35
CA MET A 13 -4.70 2.43 7.70
C MET A 13 -5.87 1.68 8.35
N MET A 14 -5.89 1.59 9.69
CA MET A 14 -6.84 0.71 10.38
C MET A 14 -8.20 1.36 10.63
N ILE A 15 -8.23 2.69 10.81
CA ILE A 15 -9.44 3.43 11.20
C ILE A 15 -9.91 4.34 10.07
N VAL A 16 -9.05 5.21 9.57
CA VAL A 16 -9.47 6.24 8.59
C VAL A 16 -9.82 5.60 7.25
N HIS A 17 -9.02 4.66 6.75
CA HIS A 17 -9.28 3.96 5.50
C HIS A 17 -10.63 3.21 5.54
N LYS A 18 -10.94 2.51 6.64
CA LYS A 18 -12.21 1.77 6.81
C LYS A 18 -13.44 2.66 6.95
N ARG A 19 -13.28 3.92 7.40
CA ARG A 19 -14.40 4.87 7.59
C ARG A 19 -14.63 5.79 6.40
N SER A 20 -13.63 5.95 5.53
CA SER A 20 -13.69 6.86 4.40
C SER A 20 -14.09 6.12 3.12
N LYS A 21 -15.28 6.43 2.60
CA LYS A 21 -15.75 5.89 1.31
C LYS A 21 -14.77 6.19 0.16
N LEU A 22 -14.12 7.35 0.20
CA LEU A 22 -13.14 7.73 -0.82
C LEU A 22 -11.91 6.82 -0.78
N LEU A 23 -11.39 6.53 0.41
CA LEU A 23 -10.22 5.66 0.55
C LEU A 23 -10.54 4.20 0.25
N GLN A 24 -11.77 3.74 0.52
CA GLN A 24 -12.21 2.39 0.15
C GLN A 24 -12.33 2.17 -1.36
N ASN A 25 -12.54 3.24 -2.13
CA ASN A 25 -12.52 3.17 -3.60
C ASN A 25 -11.09 3.17 -4.17
N ILE A 26 -10.07 3.37 -3.34
CA ILE A 26 -8.67 3.30 -3.75
C ILE A 26 -8.17 1.89 -3.49
N ASP A 27 -7.84 1.18 -4.56
CA ASP A 27 -7.26 -0.16 -4.51
C ASP A 27 -5.76 -0.08 -4.14
N ASP A 28 -5.48 -0.02 -2.83
CA ASP A 28 -4.14 -0.02 -2.25
C ASP A 28 -3.87 -1.34 -1.52
N THR A 29 -3.61 -2.39 -2.31
CA THR A 29 -3.48 -3.79 -1.85
C THR A 29 -2.43 -4.00 -0.75
N LEU A 30 -1.30 -3.29 -0.82
CA LEU A 30 -0.20 -3.39 0.14
C LEU A 30 -0.24 -2.30 1.22
N GLY A 31 -1.23 -1.41 1.22
CA GLY A 31 -1.29 -0.28 2.15
C GLY A 31 -0.13 0.72 1.98
N VAL A 32 0.41 0.85 0.76
CA VAL A 32 1.58 1.68 0.44
C VAL A 32 1.31 3.14 0.75
N PHE A 33 0.08 3.61 0.50
CA PHE A 33 -0.28 5.01 0.74
C PHE A 33 -0.08 5.39 2.22
N HIS A 34 -0.53 4.55 3.15
CA HIS A 34 -0.41 4.83 4.58
C HIS A 34 1.03 4.64 5.06
N THR A 35 1.65 3.52 4.70
CA THR A 35 2.97 3.14 5.19
C THR A 35 4.11 3.97 4.60
N HIS A 36 3.91 4.58 3.42
CA HIS A 36 4.94 5.37 2.75
C HIS A 36 4.55 6.86 2.64
N ALA A 37 3.38 7.18 2.07
CA ALA A 37 3.02 8.59 1.85
C ALA A 37 2.68 9.29 3.17
N VAL A 38 1.80 8.71 4.00
CA VAL A 38 1.46 9.29 5.31
C VAL A 38 2.66 9.24 6.26
N ALA A 39 3.35 8.09 6.36
CA ALA A 39 4.52 7.96 7.20
C ALA A 39 5.65 8.92 6.81
N GLY A 40 5.92 9.04 5.50
CA GLY A 40 6.92 9.95 4.95
C GLY A 40 6.57 11.41 5.21
N PHE A 41 5.29 11.79 5.05
CA PHE A 41 4.83 13.15 5.37
C PHE A 41 5.01 13.46 6.86
N VAL A 42 4.57 12.57 7.75
CA VAL A 42 4.76 12.71 9.21
C VAL A 42 6.25 12.78 9.56
N GLY A 43 7.09 11.97 8.93
CA GLY A 43 8.55 12.01 9.08
C GLY A 43 9.14 13.36 8.68
N GLY A 44 8.76 13.88 7.51
CA GLY A 44 9.18 15.19 7.01
C GLY A 44 8.75 16.34 7.92
N LEU A 45 7.47 16.37 8.34
CA LEU A 45 6.97 17.34 9.31
C LEU A 45 7.77 17.29 10.60
N SER A 46 8.03 16.09 11.10
CA SER A 46 8.76 15.93 12.33
C SER A 46 10.20 16.41 12.16
N THR A 47 10.89 16.09 11.06
CA THR A 47 12.22 16.65 10.73
C THR A 47 12.18 18.17 10.70
N GLY A 48 11.11 18.75 10.17
CA GLY A 48 10.85 20.19 10.20
C GLY A 48 10.84 20.80 11.61
N LEU A 49 10.43 20.04 12.62
CA LEU A 49 10.37 20.47 14.02
C LEU A 49 11.64 20.17 14.81
N PHE A 50 12.18 18.96 14.65
CA PHE A 50 13.24 18.40 15.51
C PHE A 50 14.65 18.39 14.89
N ALA A 51 14.87 19.00 13.72
CA ALA A 51 16.20 19.07 13.12
C ALA A 51 17.20 19.82 14.03
N GLU A 52 18.08 19.07 14.70
CA GLU A 52 19.09 19.59 15.63
C GLU A 52 20.15 20.44 14.88
N PRO A 53 20.38 21.71 15.27
CA PRO A 53 21.33 22.61 14.59
C PRO A 53 22.75 22.05 14.49
N THR A 54 23.25 21.44 15.58
CA THR A 54 24.62 20.89 15.63
C THR A 54 24.78 19.76 14.61
N LEU A 55 23.82 18.83 14.56
CA LEU A 55 23.83 17.75 13.58
C LEU A 55 23.68 18.28 12.15
N CYS A 56 22.82 19.27 11.94
CA CYS A 56 22.68 19.90 10.64
C CYS A 56 24.00 20.52 10.16
N SER A 57 24.74 21.21 11.02
CA SER A 57 26.03 21.82 10.65
C SER A 57 27.13 20.81 10.33
N LEU A 58 27.04 19.59 10.89
CA LEU A 58 28.03 18.54 10.67
C LEU A 58 27.81 17.81 9.33
N PHE A 59 26.55 17.61 8.94
CA PHE A 59 26.19 16.75 7.80
C PHE A 59 25.61 17.47 6.58
N LEU A 60 25.06 18.67 6.76
CA LEU A 60 24.39 19.39 5.66
C LEU A 60 25.28 20.50 5.09
N PRO A 61 25.35 20.66 3.76
CA PRO A 61 26.03 21.79 3.13
C PRO A 61 25.29 23.12 3.35
N VAL A 62 24.03 23.07 3.82
CA VAL A 62 23.20 24.25 4.06
C VAL A 62 23.42 24.78 5.47
N THR A 63 24.18 25.87 5.56
CA THR A 63 24.45 26.56 6.82
C THR A 63 23.17 27.07 7.49
N ASN A 64 23.17 27.12 8.83
CA ASN A 64 22.07 27.64 9.66
C ASN A 64 20.73 26.88 9.55
N SER A 65 20.74 25.64 9.05
CA SER A 65 19.57 24.77 9.09
C SER A 65 19.25 24.33 10.53
N ARG A 66 18.00 24.51 10.94
CA ARG A 66 17.50 24.08 12.26
C ARG A 66 16.00 23.86 12.23
N GLY A 67 15.50 22.97 13.07
CA GLY A 67 14.08 22.68 13.22
C GLY A 67 13.34 23.76 14.01
N GLY A 68 12.01 23.74 13.91
CA GLY A 68 11.10 24.70 14.55
C GLY A 68 11.29 24.87 16.07
N PHE A 69 11.72 23.82 16.78
CA PHE A 69 11.92 23.89 18.23
C PHE A 69 13.22 24.58 18.67
N TYR A 70 14.11 24.91 17.73
CA TYR A 70 15.43 25.51 18.02
C TYR A 70 15.48 27.02 17.79
N GLY A 71 14.35 27.71 17.94
CA GLY A 71 14.23 29.16 17.83
C GLY A 71 14.27 29.70 16.40
N ASN A 72 14.14 31.02 16.24
CA ASN A 72 14.07 31.69 14.94
C ASN A 72 15.44 31.60 14.21
N PRO A 73 15.52 31.23 12.91
CA PRO A 73 14.46 31.00 11.91
C PRO A 73 14.03 29.54 11.70
N GLY A 74 14.02 28.71 12.75
CA GLY A 74 13.68 27.28 12.69
C GLY A 74 12.31 26.94 12.10
N GLY A 75 11.32 27.85 12.19
CA GLY A 75 10.02 27.67 11.53
C GLY A 75 10.11 27.53 10.01
N VAL A 76 11.16 28.09 9.39
CA VAL A 76 11.40 27.99 7.94
C VAL A 76 11.66 26.55 7.52
N GLN A 77 12.31 25.73 8.36
CA GLN A 77 12.59 24.33 8.04
C GLN A 77 11.30 23.51 7.98
N PHE A 78 10.35 23.75 8.89
CA PHE A 78 9.04 23.11 8.85
C PHE A 78 8.28 23.44 7.57
N LEU A 79 8.29 24.71 7.16
CA LEU A 79 7.68 25.12 5.89
C LEU A 79 8.35 24.47 4.67
N LYS A 80 9.68 24.39 4.65
CA LYS A 80 10.42 23.70 3.57
C LYS A 80 10.00 22.25 3.43
N GLN A 81 9.79 21.54 4.55
CA GLN A 81 9.36 20.14 4.53
C GLN A 81 7.94 19.98 3.98
N ILE A 82 7.02 20.90 4.33
CA ILE A 82 5.65 20.91 3.77
C ILE A 82 5.70 21.16 2.26
N VAL A 83 6.40 22.21 1.82
CA VAL A 83 6.50 22.56 0.39
C VAL A 83 7.14 21.43 -0.40
N GLY A 84 8.23 20.86 0.11
CA GLY A 84 8.90 19.72 -0.51
C GLY A 84 7.99 18.51 -0.62
N ALA A 85 7.24 18.17 0.44
CA ALA A 85 6.32 17.05 0.40
C ALA A 85 5.15 17.28 -0.59
N LEU A 86 4.58 18.48 -0.63
CA LEU A 86 3.53 18.82 -1.59
C LEU A 86 4.04 18.80 -3.04
N PHE A 87 5.27 19.27 -3.27
CA PHE A 87 5.91 19.18 -4.58
C PHE A 87 6.08 17.72 -5.01
N ILE A 88 6.63 16.87 -4.14
CA ILE A 88 6.81 15.44 -4.43
C ILE A 88 5.46 14.76 -4.69
N ALA A 89 4.44 15.05 -3.88
CA ALA A 89 3.11 14.49 -4.06
C ALA A 89 2.49 14.91 -5.40
N GLY A 90 2.50 16.21 -5.72
CA GLY A 90 1.98 16.73 -6.98
C GLY A 90 2.73 16.18 -8.20
N TRP A 91 4.05 16.12 -8.12
CA TRP A 91 4.90 15.56 -9.17
C TRP A 91 4.60 14.08 -9.42
N ASN A 92 4.51 13.26 -8.37
CA ASN A 92 4.18 11.85 -8.51
C ASN A 92 2.77 11.64 -9.05
N ILE A 93 1.78 12.40 -8.59
CA ILE A 93 0.41 12.30 -9.13
C ILE A 93 0.40 12.64 -10.62
N ALA A 94 1.04 13.74 -11.02
CA ALA A 94 1.06 14.18 -12.41
C ALA A 94 1.80 13.19 -13.32
N VAL A 95 3.05 12.86 -12.99
CA VAL A 95 3.90 12.02 -13.84
C VAL A 95 3.42 10.58 -13.88
N THR A 96 3.07 9.97 -12.74
CA THR A 96 2.57 8.59 -12.73
C THR A 96 1.26 8.48 -13.50
N THR A 97 0.37 9.47 -13.38
CA THR A 97 -0.88 9.48 -14.16
C THR A 97 -0.61 9.57 -15.66
N ILE A 98 0.32 10.43 -16.09
CA ILE A 98 0.72 10.53 -17.50
C ILE A 98 1.26 9.19 -18.00
N ILE A 99 2.15 8.54 -17.24
CA ILE A 99 2.74 7.24 -17.61
C ILE A 99 1.65 6.16 -17.69
N CYS A 100 0.78 6.06 -16.68
CA CYS A 100 -0.31 5.09 -16.68
C CYS A 100 -1.27 5.31 -17.84
N LEU A 101 -1.65 6.56 -18.14
CA LEU A 101 -2.53 6.87 -19.28
C LEU A 101 -1.86 6.56 -20.63
N ALA A 102 -0.56 6.82 -20.75
CA ALA A 102 0.21 6.46 -21.94
C ALA A 102 0.22 4.93 -22.15
N ILE A 103 0.51 4.16 -21.10
CA ILE A 103 0.49 2.69 -21.18
C ILE A 103 -0.94 2.18 -21.48
N LYS A 104 -1.95 2.76 -20.84
CA LYS A 104 -3.37 2.43 -21.05
C LYS A 104 -3.80 2.57 -22.52
N SER A 105 -3.16 3.45 -23.28
CA SER A 105 -3.46 3.63 -24.70
C SER A 105 -3.02 2.44 -25.58
N VAL A 106 -2.10 1.61 -25.09
CA VAL A 106 -1.56 0.45 -25.80
C VAL A 106 -2.08 -0.86 -25.22
N ILE A 107 -2.13 -0.98 -23.88
CA ILE A 107 -2.56 -2.19 -23.16
C ILE A 107 -3.41 -1.84 -21.93
N PRO A 108 -4.43 -2.64 -21.60
CA PRO A 108 -5.23 -2.42 -20.40
C PRO A 108 -4.37 -2.62 -19.14
N LEU A 109 -4.41 -1.64 -18.23
CA LEU A 109 -3.65 -1.68 -16.97
C LEU A 109 -4.24 -2.63 -15.92
N ARG A 110 -5.53 -2.93 -16.02
CA ARG A 110 -6.26 -3.79 -15.10
C ARG A 110 -6.93 -4.88 -15.91
N MET A 111 -6.80 -6.11 -15.41
CA MET A 111 -7.50 -7.27 -15.93
C MET A 111 -9.02 -7.07 -15.88
N PRO A 112 -9.80 -7.69 -16.78
CA PRO A 112 -11.25 -7.62 -16.71
C PRO A 112 -11.80 -8.29 -15.44
N GLU A 113 -12.98 -7.84 -15.00
CA GLU A 113 -13.53 -8.20 -13.68
C GLU A 113 -13.80 -9.71 -13.55
N GLU A 114 -14.21 -10.37 -14.65
CA GLU A 114 -14.43 -11.82 -14.68
C GLU A 114 -13.15 -12.63 -14.44
N GLN A 115 -11.99 -12.17 -14.94
CA GLN A 115 -10.71 -12.84 -14.72
C GLN A 115 -10.12 -12.48 -13.35
N LEU A 116 -10.37 -11.26 -12.86
CA LEU A 116 -9.94 -10.82 -11.52
C LEU A 116 -10.55 -11.67 -10.40
N ILE A 117 -11.79 -12.16 -10.59
CA ILE A 117 -12.46 -13.06 -9.65
C ILE A 117 -11.74 -14.41 -9.56
N ILE A 118 -11.21 -14.91 -10.68
CA ILE A 118 -10.47 -16.18 -10.76
C ILE A 118 -9.04 -15.98 -10.22
N GLY A 119 -8.44 -14.83 -10.51
CA GLY A 119 -7.12 -14.46 -9.99
C GLY A 119 -5.98 -15.10 -10.78
N ASP A 120 -4.99 -15.64 -10.07
CA ASP A 120 -3.72 -16.10 -10.66
C ASP A 120 -3.90 -17.28 -11.63
N ASP A 121 -4.87 -18.15 -11.35
CA ASP A 121 -5.24 -19.28 -12.20
C ASP A 121 -5.70 -18.84 -13.61
N ALA A 122 -6.39 -17.69 -13.73
CA ALA A 122 -6.81 -17.17 -15.03
C ALA A 122 -5.65 -16.66 -15.91
N VAL A 123 -4.49 -16.37 -15.31
CA VAL A 123 -3.32 -15.83 -16.03
C VAL A 123 -2.26 -16.90 -16.23
N HIS A 124 -1.97 -17.66 -15.18
CA HIS A 124 -0.86 -18.60 -15.13
C HIS A 124 -1.30 -20.06 -15.20
N GLY A 125 -2.60 -20.37 -15.00
CA GLY A 125 -3.11 -21.75 -14.96
C GLY A 125 -2.62 -22.55 -13.76
N GLU A 126 -2.18 -21.86 -12.71
CA GLU A 126 -1.62 -22.44 -11.49
C GLU A 126 -2.36 -21.88 -10.28
N GLU A 127 -2.64 -22.74 -9.29
CA GLU A 127 -3.07 -22.31 -7.97
C GLU A 127 -1.85 -22.21 -7.04
N ALA A 128 -1.68 -21.06 -6.38
CA ALA A 128 -0.59 -20.83 -5.43
C ALA A 128 -0.56 -21.85 -4.28
N TYR A 129 -1.71 -22.47 -3.96
CA TYR A 129 -1.83 -23.50 -2.94
C TYR A 129 -2.70 -24.65 -3.47
N ALA A 130 -2.09 -25.80 -3.77
CA ALA A 130 -2.80 -27.02 -4.14
C ALA A 130 -3.39 -27.73 -2.91
N LEU A 131 -4.26 -27.05 -2.16
CA LEU A 131 -4.90 -27.62 -0.95
C LEU A 131 -5.60 -28.97 -1.22
N TRP A 132 -5.96 -29.24 -2.48
CA TRP A 132 -6.65 -30.45 -2.92
C TRP A 132 -5.88 -31.31 -3.93
N GLY A 133 -4.67 -30.91 -4.32
CA GLY A 133 -3.85 -31.60 -5.34
C GLY A 133 -3.01 -32.76 -4.79
N ASP A 134 -2.82 -32.80 -3.47
CA ASP A 134 -1.89 -33.72 -2.80
C ASP A 134 -2.55 -35.06 -2.40
N GLY A 135 -3.83 -35.26 -2.74
CA GLY A 135 -4.62 -36.44 -2.35
C GLY A 135 -5.29 -36.36 -0.97
N GLU A 136 -5.06 -35.29 -0.21
CA GLU A 136 -5.83 -34.97 0.99
C GLU A 136 -7.22 -34.46 0.56
N LYS A 137 -8.28 -35.26 0.72
CA LYS A 137 -9.65 -34.80 0.50
C LYS A 137 -10.07 -33.91 1.66
N TYR A 138 -10.75 -32.79 1.36
CA TYR A 138 -11.41 -31.96 2.36
C TYR A 138 -12.36 -32.82 3.19
N ASP A 139 -11.98 -33.09 4.44
CA ASP A 139 -12.87 -33.74 5.38
C ASP A 139 -13.76 -32.67 6.03
N SER A 140 -14.93 -32.47 5.43
CA SER A 140 -15.96 -31.56 5.95
C SER A 140 -16.41 -31.94 7.37
N THR A 141 -16.13 -33.15 7.86
CA THR A 141 -16.46 -33.58 9.21
C THR A 141 -15.47 -33.10 10.28
N ARG A 142 -14.25 -32.68 9.89
CA ARG A 142 -13.24 -32.15 10.83
C ARG A 142 -13.39 -30.66 11.12
N HIS A 143 -14.02 -29.90 10.22
CA HIS A 143 -14.15 -28.44 10.34
C HIS A 143 -15.56 -27.87 10.07
N GLY A 144 -16.55 -28.70 9.71
CA GLY A 144 -17.90 -28.29 9.32
C GLY A 144 -18.88 -28.06 10.47
N GLY A 145 -18.49 -27.28 11.49
CA GLY A 145 -19.40 -26.96 12.59
C GLY A 145 -20.47 -25.93 12.23
N TRP A 146 -20.11 -24.83 11.55
CA TRP A 146 -20.87 -23.57 11.72
C TRP A 146 -21.30 -22.81 10.45
N TYR A 147 -20.98 -23.26 9.24
CA TYR A 147 -21.50 -22.61 8.04
C TYR A 147 -21.98 -23.63 7.01
N SER A 148 -23.29 -23.63 6.76
CA SER A 148 -23.90 -24.31 5.62
C SER A 148 -23.60 -23.48 4.37
N ASP A 149 -22.66 -23.94 3.55
CA ASP A 149 -22.40 -23.38 2.24
C ASP A 149 -23.33 -24.07 1.23
N ASP A 150 -24.35 -23.35 0.76
CA ASP A 150 -25.36 -23.82 -0.21
C ASP A 150 -24.87 -23.72 -1.67
N THR A 151 -23.58 -23.49 -1.90
CA THR A 151 -23.02 -23.47 -3.25
C THR A 151 -22.83 -24.91 -3.78
N GLN A 152 -23.72 -25.34 -4.67
CA GLN A 152 -23.55 -26.59 -5.43
C GLN A 152 -22.35 -26.47 -6.40
N HIS A 153 -21.15 -26.82 -5.94
CA HIS A 153 -20.02 -27.11 -6.83
C HIS A 153 -20.28 -28.45 -7.54
N ARG A 154 -20.93 -28.39 -8.71
CA ARG A 154 -21.33 -29.57 -9.48
C ARG A 154 -20.25 -30.14 -10.41
N GLN A 155 -19.01 -29.67 -10.33
CA GLN A 155 -17.91 -30.19 -11.14
C GLN A 155 -16.64 -30.30 -10.31
N ALA A 156 -16.10 -31.52 -10.26
CA ALA A 156 -14.77 -31.77 -9.74
C ALA A 156 -13.73 -31.14 -10.69
N PRO A 157 -12.72 -30.42 -10.19
CA PRO A 157 -11.64 -29.92 -11.02
C PRO A 157 -10.83 -31.10 -11.56
N SER A 158 -10.82 -31.25 -12.89
CA SER A 158 -9.91 -32.17 -13.57
C SER A 158 -8.54 -31.50 -13.68
N GLY A 159 -7.57 -31.93 -12.87
CA GLY A 159 -6.18 -31.53 -13.05
C GLY A 159 -5.64 -31.97 -14.41
N VAL A 160 -4.86 -31.10 -15.06
CA VAL A 160 -4.25 -31.30 -16.39
C VAL A 160 -3.05 -32.27 -16.34
N THR A 161 -2.70 -32.82 -15.18
CA THR A 161 -1.51 -33.66 -15.00
C THR A 161 -1.73 -35.17 -15.20
N LEU A 162 -2.90 -35.60 -15.68
CA LEU A 162 -3.22 -37.04 -15.83
C LEU A 162 -2.89 -37.67 -17.19
N ASP A 163 -2.38 -36.91 -18.17
CA ASP A 163 -2.02 -37.46 -19.49
C ASP A 163 -0.54 -37.20 -19.86
N VAL A 164 0.38 -37.93 -19.22
CA VAL A 164 1.66 -38.41 -19.81
C VAL A 164 1.99 -39.79 -19.26
#